data_AF-A0A8J2JAD5-F1
#
_entry.id   AF-A0A8J2JAD5-F1
#
_cell.length_a   1.000
_cell.length_b   1.000
_cell.length_c   1.000
_cell.angle_alpha   90.00
_cell.angle_beta   90.00
_cell.angle_gamma   90.00
#
_symmetry.space_group_name_H-M   'P 1'
#
loop_
_entity.id
_entity.type
_entity.pdbx_description
1 polymer ?
#
loop_
_entity_poly.entity_id
_entity_poly.type
_entity_poly.pdbx_seq_one_letter_code
_entity_poly.pdbx_strand_id
1 'polypeptide(L)'
;MISTKVASFCVFSLLYFCRTGISSPTTWQRASTRPKQPSYLGEDTTVDDAERVIRAGESMTQLLDTKKDIVLVIGNTGAGKTTITKFLTEFEKLEAYNAVDRILIRDTDQKISVDSTMVSKTIYPELFIDQTTGTAFYDLPGFSDTRNTSIELANAVLMKKVADHAQKVKLLFIVNYSSLRTGETRTDLKAFIEQSVELVKNPGKFKNGIALVATKVEGAKRRESIIQGIASYLTDARADLEEIFHDSKKRKAGQDLIDAFLSKDGSGNYNRISFFKQPIRTGPLNQFPEIRSQRTHMASVLESNIQYVASSPNDFGLTVSPAAKLVAAKLAERINERITMTMASLGNRLASNLEEKIRTSTWSSVGVLMKMPKVLENMLTTLTSTTTLQAFTETLKTIVSHLQMGQSTTEELAILKQRETTLKFLAEISGSTFPASILDWSQSIQISIKSFGVAVSKKVADFGTDMERKISAITQQVSSNFLKKLNSTGTAQQKQQILEKFNAGVKNAKDNLLRAKTVNGFIRQVKQHVGILDKEVLTTSLGELTTDINFDDTLPFKILNWMGPFEKL
;
A
#
# COMPACT_ATOMS: atom_id res chain seq x y z
N MET A 1 -38.62 -5.83 24.27
CA MET A 1 -37.21 -5.58 24.66
C MET A 1 -36.29 -6.23 23.64
N ILE A 2 -35.80 -5.44 22.68
CA ILE A 2 -34.49 -5.47 22.00
C ILE A 2 -34.54 -4.23 21.08
N SER A 3 -33.57 -3.34 21.26
CA SER A 3 -33.68 -1.90 21.02
C SER A 3 -32.79 -1.43 19.86
N THR A 4 -33.42 -0.78 18.87
CA THR A 4 -33.15 0.60 18.42
C THR A 4 -31.71 1.17 18.45
N LYS A 5 -30.71 0.46 17.91
CA LYS A 5 -29.36 1.06 17.69
C LYS A 5 -28.75 0.97 16.28
N VAL A 6 -29.47 0.46 15.28
CA VAL A 6 -28.93 0.36 13.90
C VAL A 6 -29.43 1.48 12.96
N ALA A 7 -30.45 2.25 13.35
CA ALA A 7 -31.07 3.26 12.46
C ALA A 7 -30.38 4.65 12.45
N SER A 8 -29.45 4.94 13.38
CA SER A 8 -28.87 6.29 13.50
C SER A 8 -27.58 6.52 12.69
N PHE A 9 -27.00 5.49 12.07
CA PHE A 9 -25.72 5.64 11.35
C PHE A 9 -25.88 5.92 9.84
N CYS A 10 -27.05 5.63 9.25
CA CYS A 10 -27.30 5.87 7.81
C CYS A 10 -27.80 7.29 7.49
N VAL A 11 -28.23 8.08 8.47
CA VAL A 11 -28.85 9.40 8.22
C VAL A 11 -27.80 10.54 8.15
N PHE A 12 -26.60 10.36 8.71
CA PHE A 12 -25.59 11.41 8.76
C PHE A 12 -24.74 11.55 7.48
N SER A 13 -24.68 10.52 6.62
CA SER A 13 -23.89 10.56 5.38
C SER A 13 -24.63 11.17 4.19
N LEU A 14 -25.96 11.36 4.27
CA LEU A 14 -26.77 11.93 3.19
C LEU A 14 -26.92 13.46 3.26
N LEU A 15 -26.60 14.08 4.40
CA LEU A 15 -26.83 15.51 4.64
C LEU A 15 -25.64 16.43 4.35
N TYR A 16 -24.47 15.87 4.02
CA TYR A 16 -23.28 16.69 3.69
C TYR A 16 -23.14 16.98 2.18
N PHE A 17 -23.96 16.37 1.32
CA PHE A 17 -23.86 16.52 -0.14
C PHE A 17 -24.88 17.47 -0.77
N CYS A 18 -25.79 18.06 0.01
CA CYS A 18 -26.82 18.98 -0.46
C CYS A 18 -26.64 20.38 0.12
N ARG A 19 -25.61 21.11 -0.32
CA ARG A 19 -25.51 22.55 -0.03
C ARG A 19 -24.78 23.34 -1.11
N THR A 20 -25.25 23.25 -2.35
CA THR A 20 -25.21 24.37 -3.31
C THR A 20 -26.46 24.30 -4.17
N GLY A 21 -27.43 25.16 -3.89
CA GLY A 21 -28.66 25.24 -4.65
C GLY A 21 -28.45 25.88 -6.01
N ILE A 22 -28.97 25.25 -7.06
CA ILE A 22 -29.35 25.90 -8.31
C ILE A 22 -30.71 25.33 -8.72
N SER A 23 -31.63 26.25 -8.94
CA SER A 23 -33.01 26.10 -9.38
C SER A 23 -33.17 25.38 -10.72
N SER A 24 -34.12 24.45 -10.79
CA SER A 24 -34.81 24.01 -12.01
C SER A 24 -35.70 25.15 -12.56
N PRO A 25 -36.05 25.26 -13.86
CA PRO A 25 -36.67 24.15 -14.60
C PRO A 25 -36.43 24.03 -16.13
N THR A 26 -36.82 22.85 -16.64
CA THR A 26 -37.33 22.51 -18.00
C THR A 26 -36.39 22.37 -19.21
N THR A 27 -36.80 21.44 -20.09
CA THR A 27 -36.25 21.01 -21.40
C THR A 27 -34.97 20.16 -21.45
N TRP A 28 -35.18 18.83 -21.49
CA TRP A 28 -34.18 17.86 -21.95
C TRP A 28 -34.10 17.84 -23.48
N GLN A 29 -33.20 18.64 -24.05
CA GLN A 29 -32.63 18.37 -25.38
C GLN A 29 -31.38 17.50 -25.22
N ARG A 30 -31.33 16.38 -25.96
CA ARG A 30 -30.12 15.53 -26.09
C ARG A 30 -29.02 16.33 -26.77
N ALA A 31 -28.11 16.89 -25.99
CA ALA A 31 -26.79 17.29 -26.46
C ALA A 31 -25.81 16.14 -26.19
N SER A 32 -25.49 15.37 -27.23
CA SER A 32 -24.39 14.41 -27.21
C SER A 32 -23.06 15.14 -27.29
N THR A 33 -22.60 15.73 -26.20
CA THR A 33 -21.23 16.21 -26.08
C THR A 33 -20.36 15.02 -25.68
N ARG A 34 -19.77 14.36 -26.68
CA ARG A 34 -18.61 13.48 -26.44
C ARG A 34 -17.55 14.30 -25.67
N PRO A 35 -16.95 13.77 -24.60
CA PRO A 35 -15.79 14.41 -24.01
C PRO A 35 -14.73 14.55 -25.10
N LYS A 36 -14.24 15.78 -25.33
CA LYS A 36 -13.07 16.01 -26.18
C LYS A 36 -11.92 15.15 -25.60
N GLN A 37 -11.27 14.36 -26.45
CA GLN A 37 -10.03 13.68 -26.05
C GLN A 37 -9.08 14.70 -25.43
N PRO A 38 -8.45 14.40 -24.27
CA PRO A 38 -7.50 15.33 -23.68
C PRO A 38 -6.36 15.57 -24.66
N SER A 39 -6.19 16.83 -25.07
CA SER A 39 -4.97 17.31 -25.69
C SER A 39 -3.79 16.93 -24.78
N TYR A 40 -2.76 16.27 -25.31
CA TYR A 40 -1.51 15.88 -24.65
C TYR A 40 -1.31 16.57 -23.30
N LEU A 41 -1.76 15.89 -22.24
CA LEU A 41 -1.61 16.38 -20.88
C LEU A 41 -0.12 16.25 -20.53
N GLY A 42 0.45 17.27 -19.86
CA GLY A 42 1.88 17.30 -19.51
C GLY A 42 2.31 16.07 -18.72
N GLU A 43 3.58 15.67 -18.79
CA GLU A 43 4.08 14.41 -18.23
C GLU A 43 3.65 14.13 -16.79
N ASP A 44 3.56 15.14 -15.92
CA ASP A 44 3.13 15.00 -14.52
C ASP A 44 1.68 14.49 -14.36
N THR A 45 0.80 14.84 -15.29
CA THR A 45 -0.59 14.37 -15.28
C THR A 45 -0.68 12.87 -15.57
N THR A 46 0.24 12.33 -16.38
CA THR A 46 0.24 10.90 -16.73
C THR A 46 0.62 10.02 -15.54
N VAL A 47 1.47 10.52 -14.64
CA VAL A 47 1.86 9.85 -13.40
C VAL A 47 0.72 9.84 -12.39
N ASP A 48 0.06 10.99 -12.16
CA ASP A 48 -1.11 11.06 -11.27
C ASP A 48 -2.27 10.23 -11.80
N ASP A 49 -2.48 10.23 -13.12
CA ASP A 49 -3.48 9.40 -13.77
C ASP A 49 -3.19 7.91 -13.57
N ALA A 50 -1.92 7.49 -13.69
CA ALA A 50 -1.52 6.10 -13.47
C ALA A 50 -1.80 5.66 -12.03
N GLU A 51 -1.42 6.46 -11.04
CA GLU A 51 -1.70 6.14 -9.63
C GLU A 51 -3.21 6.04 -9.37
N ARG A 52 -3.99 6.99 -9.91
CA ARG A 52 -5.45 7.01 -9.75
C ARG A 52 -6.10 5.78 -10.36
N VAL A 53 -5.71 5.41 -11.59
CA VAL A 53 -6.26 4.25 -12.30
C VAL A 53 -5.84 2.94 -11.61
N ILE A 54 -4.59 2.83 -11.14
CA ILE A 54 -4.14 1.66 -10.35
C ILE A 54 -4.98 1.52 -9.09
N ARG A 55 -5.12 2.58 -8.27
CA ARG A 55 -5.90 2.53 -7.02
C ARG A 55 -7.37 2.17 -7.27
N ALA A 56 -7.98 2.79 -8.28
CA ALA A 56 -9.35 2.47 -8.68
C ALA A 56 -9.46 1.00 -9.09
N GLY A 57 -8.54 0.51 -9.92
CA GLY A 57 -8.49 -0.88 -10.35
C GLY A 57 -8.24 -1.86 -9.20
N GLU A 58 -7.42 -1.52 -8.21
CA GLU A 58 -7.22 -2.34 -7.01
C GLU A 58 -8.49 -2.49 -6.18
N SER A 59 -9.33 -1.47 -6.17
CA SER A 59 -10.59 -1.46 -5.43
C SER A 59 -11.69 -2.22 -6.17
N MET A 60 -11.64 -2.20 -7.50
CA MET A 60 -12.62 -2.85 -8.38
C MET A 60 -12.28 -4.31 -8.70
N THR A 61 -11.00 -4.68 -8.70
CA THR A 61 -10.52 -6.04 -8.98
C THR A 61 -10.82 -6.93 -7.78
N GLN A 62 -11.80 -7.81 -7.92
CA GLN A 62 -12.19 -8.74 -6.87
C GLN A 62 -11.23 -9.93 -6.84
N LEU A 63 -10.52 -10.11 -5.73
CA LEU A 63 -9.71 -11.30 -5.46
C LEU A 63 -10.40 -12.11 -4.37
N LEU A 64 -10.95 -13.27 -4.71
CA LEU A 64 -11.59 -14.15 -3.74
C LEU A 64 -10.57 -15.15 -3.20
N ASP A 65 -10.25 -15.08 -1.91
CA ASP A 65 -9.32 -16.02 -1.26
C ASP A 65 -9.78 -17.48 -1.33
N THR A 66 -11.09 -17.69 -1.47
CA THR A 66 -11.72 -19.01 -1.65
C THR A 66 -11.61 -19.58 -3.07
N LYS A 67 -11.15 -18.78 -4.05
CA LYS A 67 -11.07 -19.15 -5.46
C LYS A 67 -9.66 -18.88 -6.00
N LYS A 68 -8.74 -19.84 -5.79
CA LYS A 68 -7.35 -19.77 -6.26
C LYS A 68 -7.06 -20.62 -7.50
N ASP A 69 -8.03 -21.45 -7.93
CA ASP A 69 -8.00 -22.17 -9.20
C ASP A 69 -8.81 -21.36 -10.23
N ILE A 70 -8.13 -20.63 -11.12
CA ILE A 70 -8.75 -19.63 -11.99
C ILE A 70 -8.51 -19.88 -13.49
N VAL A 71 -9.41 -19.39 -14.34
CA VAL A 71 -9.24 -19.35 -15.80
C VAL A 71 -8.88 -17.92 -16.19
N LEU A 72 -7.69 -17.72 -16.74
CA LEU A 72 -7.27 -16.43 -17.29
C LEU A 72 -7.71 -16.35 -18.76
N VAL A 73 -8.53 -15.35 -19.10
CA VAL A 73 -9.00 -15.11 -20.47
C VAL A 73 -8.11 -14.04 -21.12
N ILE A 74 -7.37 -14.43 -22.14
CA ILE A 74 -6.23 -13.67 -22.69
C ILE A 74 -6.44 -13.39 -24.18
N GLY A 75 -6.04 -12.21 -24.66
CA GLY A 75 -6.10 -11.87 -26.08
C GLY A 75 -6.21 -10.38 -26.35
N ASN A 76 -6.08 -10.00 -27.63
CA ASN A 76 -6.08 -8.61 -28.08
C ASN A 76 -7.38 -7.87 -27.71
N THR A 77 -7.30 -6.54 -27.69
CA THR A 77 -8.50 -5.69 -27.59
C THR A 77 -9.47 -6.00 -28.73
N GLY A 78 -10.76 -6.14 -28.42
CA GLY A 78 -11.79 -6.46 -29.40
C GLY A 78 -11.83 -7.92 -29.89
N ALA A 79 -11.01 -8.83 -29.33
CA ALA A 79 -11.03 -10.26 -29.66
C ALA A 79 -12.30 -11.00 -29.19
N GLY A 80 -13.11 -10.38 -28.31
CA GLY A 80 -14.35 -10.97 -27.79
C GLY A 80 -14.21 -11.70 -26.44
N LYS A 81 -13.19 -11.39 -25.64
CA LYS A 81 -12.94 -12.01 -24.32
C LYS A 81 -14.14 -11.92 -23.37
N THR A 82 -14.68 -10.72 -23.16
CA THR A 82 -15.88 -10.50 -22.35
C THR A 82 -17.09 -11.26 -22.90
N THR A 83 -17.26 -11.28 -24.22
CA THR A 83 -18.33 -12.03 -24.87
C THR A 83 -18.22 -13.53 -24.63
N ILE A 84 -17.01 -14.10 -24.78
CA ILE A 84 -16.77 -15.54 -24.53
C ILE A 84 -16.93 -15.88 -23.05
N THR A 85 -16.44 -15.03 -22.16
CA THR A 85 -16.58 -15.25 -20.71
C THR A 85 -18.05 -15.29 -20.33
N LYS A 86 -18.84 -14.28 -20.73
CA LYS A 86 -20.30 -14.27 -20.52
C LYS A 86 -21.01 -15.41 -21.23
N PHE A 87 -20.54 -15.82 -22.40
CA PHE A 87 -21.12 -16.96 -23.12
C PHE A 87 -20.97 -18.26 -22.34
N LEU A 88 -19.89 -18.40 -21.57
CA LEU A 88 -19.67 -19.55 -20.70
C LEU A 88 -20.43 -19.42 -19.38
N THR A 89 -20.46 -18.23 -18.76
CA THR A 89 -20.96 -18.04 -17.38
C THR A 89 -22.40 -17.50 -17.25
N GLU A 90 -22.86 -16.68 -18.19
CA GLU A 90 -24.13 -15.92 -18.12
C GLU A 90 -24.86 -15.96 -19.48
N PHE A 91 -24.96 -17.15 -20.07
CA PHE A 91 -25.39 -17.34 -21.46
C PHE A 91 -26.77 -16.77 -21.79
N GLU A 92 -27.68 -16.80 -20.83
CA GLU A 92 -29.03 -16.26 -20.89
C GLU A 92 -29.09 -14.73 -21.03
N LYS A 93 -28.00 -14.02 -20.70
CA LYS A 93 -27.92 -12.55 -20.80
C LYS A 93 -27.45 -12.04 -22.16
N LEU A 94 -27.11 -12.93 -23.09
CA LEU A 94 -26.57 -12.56 -24.39
C LEU A 94 -27.63 -12.57 -25.49
N GLU A 95 -27.64 -11.52 -26.29
CA GLU A 95 -28.58 -11.33 -27.41
C GLU A 95 -27.84 -10.92 -28.68
N ALA A 96 -28.19 -11.53 -29.80
CA ALA A 96 -27.80 -11.07 -31.13
C ALA A 96 -28.77 -9.98 -31.62
N TYR A 97 -28.26 -8.88 -32.15
CA TYR A 97 -29.08 -7.79 -32.67
C TYR A 97 -28.51 -7.25 -33.99
N ASN A 98 -29.36 -6.63 -34.81
CA ASN A 98 -28.94 -6.02 -36.06
C ASN A 98 -28.27 -4.67 -35.79
N ALA A 99 -27.00 -4.57 -36.17
CA ALA A 99 -26.35 -3.30 -36.44
C ALA A 99 -26.49 -2.95 -37.94
N VAL A 100 -25.95 -1.80 -38.36
CA VAL A 100 -26.15 -1.26 -39.73
C VAL A 100 -25.75 -2.25 -40.83
N ASP A 101 -24.66 -2.98 -40.64
CA ASP A 101 -24.03 -3.83 -41.67
C ASP A 101 -23.79 -5.27 -41.22
N ARG A 102 -24.13 -5.62 -39.97
CA ARG A 102 -23.80 -6.93 -39.39
C ARG A 102 -24.63 -7.23 -38.15
N ILE A 103 -24.66 -8.51 -37.77
CA ILE A 103 -25.25 -8.94 -36.51
C ILE A 103 -24.18 -8.88 -35.43
N LEU A 104 -24.44 -8.11 -34.38
CA LEU A 104 -23.57 -7.96 -33.23
C LEU A 104 -24.18 -8.63 -32.00
N ILE A 105 -23.36 -8.88 -30.98
CA ILE A 105 -23.80 -9.43 -29.69
C ILE A 105 -23.75 -8.32 -28.66
N ARG A 106 -24.85 -8.17 -27.92
CA ARG A 106 -24.94 -7.33 -26.73
C ARG A 106 -25.29 -8.17 -25.52
N ASP A 107 -24.99 -7.65 -24.35
CA ASP A 107 -25.45 -8.19 -23.08
C ASP A 107 -26.45 -7.24 -22.43
N THR A 108 -27.34 -7.77 -21.60
CA THR A 108 -28.32 -6.99 -20.84
C THR A 108 -27.66 -5.98 -19.89
N ASP A 109 -26.45 -6.28 -19.41
CA ASP A 109 -25.72 -5.47 -18.44
C ASP A 109 -24.81 -4.41 -19.10
N GLN A 110 -24.81 -4.33 -20.45
CA GLN A 110 -24.03 -3.40 -21.27
C GLN A 110 -22.50 -3.42 -21.02
N LYS A 111 -21.96 -4.54 -20.54
CA LYS A 111 -20.52 -4.73 -20.34
C LYS A 111 -19.78 -5.00 -21.65
N ILE A 112 -20.45 -5.59 -22.64
CA ILE A 112 -19.89 -5.76 -23.98
C ILE A 112 -19.89 -4.39 -24.68
N SER A 113 -18.78 -4.06 -25.35
CA SER A 113 -18.70 -2.82 -26.12
C SER A 113 -19.55 -2.94 -27.39
N VAL A 114 -20.57 -2.09 -27.50
CA VAL A 114 -21.51 -2.03 -28.62
C VAL A 114 -21.12 -0.92 -29.61
N ASP A 115 -20.49 0.15 -29.09
CA ASP A 115 -20.27 1.41 -29.82
C ASP A 115 -18.88 1.53 -30.47
N SER A 116 -17.89 0.74 -30.04
CA SER A 116 -16.53 0.76 -30.62
C SER A 116 -15.72 -0.47 -30.23
N THR A 117 -15.05 -1.09 -31.22
CA THR A 117 -13.99 -2.09 -30.98
C THR A 117 -12.63 -1.45 -30.67
N MET A 118 -12.48 -0.16 -30.94
CA MET A 118 -11.23 0.59 -30.71
C MET A 118 -11.08 1.08 -29.27
N VAL A 119 -12.18 1.15 -28.51
CA VAL A 119 -12.17 1.56 -27.10
C VAL A 119 -12.67 0.40 -26.24
N SER A 120 -11.76 -0.25 -25.51
CA SER A 120 -12.12 -1.33 -24.57
C SER A 120 -12.94 -0.77 -23.40
N LYS A 121 -14.07 -1.39 -23.05
CA LYS A 121 -14.79 -1.08 -21.80
C LYS A 121 -14.10 -1.70 -20.58
N THR A 122 -13.41 -2.83 -20.77
CA THR A 122 -12.66 -3.54 -19.74
C THR A 122 -11.33 -2.82 -19.50
N ILE A 123 -11.31 -1.98 -18.47
CA ILE A 123 -10.12 -1.25 -17.98
C ILE A 123 -9.49 -1.97 -16.78
N TYR A 124 -10.18 -2.92 -16.16
CA TYR A 124 -9.73 -3.67 -14.99
C TYR A 124 -10.10 -5.15 -15.17
N PRO A 125 -9.31 -6.10 -14.63
CA PRO A 125 -9.70 -7.50 -14.59
C PRO A 125 -11.05 -7.68 -13.89
N GLU A 126 -11.96 -8.41 -14.53
CA GLU A 126 -13.29 -8.67 -13.99
C GLU A 126 -13.48 -10.16 -13.71
N LEU A 127 -13.99 -10.47 -12.52
CA LEU A 127 -14.28 -11.84 -12.09
C LEU A 127 -15.68 -12.26 -12.51
N PHE A 128 -15.77 -13.37 -13.24
CA PHE A 128 -17.00 -14.07 -13.56
C PHE A 128 -16.98 -15.46 -12.94
N ILE A 129 -18.06 -15.85 -12.28
CA ILE A 129 -18.19 -17.18 -11.69
C ILE A 129 -19.27 -17.92 -12.46
N ASP A 130 -18.91 -19.04 -13.07
CA ASP A 130 -19.90 -19.98 -13.57
C ASP A 130 -20.63 -20.61 -12.38
N GLN A 131 -21.91 -20.32 -12.24
CA GLN A 131 -22.75 -20.83 -11.15
C GLN A 131 -22.91 -22.36 -11.20
N THR A 132 -22.72 -22.97 -12.38
CA THR A 132 -22.90 -24.41 -12.58
C THR A 132 -21.67 -25.18 -12.08
N THR A 133 -20.48 -24.79 -12.54
CA THR A 133 -19.23 -25.50 -12.22
C THR A 133 -18.47 -24.89 -11.04
N GLY A 134 -18.82 -23.67 -10.64
CA GLY A 134 -18.07 -22.89 -9.67
C GLY A 134 -16.73 -22.35 -10.20
N THR A 135 -16.48 -22.47 -11.51
CA THR A 135 -15.25 -22.02 -12.17
C THR A 135 -15.15 -20.50 -12.13
N ALA A 136 -14.00 -19.99 -11.68
CA ALA A 136 -13.69 -18.56 -11.66
C ALA A 136 -12.93 -18.16 -12.93
N PHE A 137 -13.52 -17.27 -13.72
CA PHE A 137 -12.92 -16.68 -14.92
C PHE A 137 -12.51 -15.24 -14.61
N TYR A 138 -11.30 -14.87 -15.01
CA TYR A 138 -10.87 -13.47 -15.05
C TYR A 138 -10.82 -13.00 -16.50
N ASP A 139 -11.74 -12.10 -16.85
CA ASP A 139 -11.69 -11.36 -18.11
C ASP A 139 -10.63 -10.26 -17.97
N LEU A 140 -9.49 -10.45 -18.63
CA LEU A 140 -8.37 -9.51 -18.54
C LEU A 140 -8.55 -8.36 -19.56
N PRO A 141 -7.98 -7.18 -19.28
CA PRO A 141 -7.82 -6.15 -20.30
C PRO A 141 -7.15 -6.69 -21.57
N GLY A 142 -7.49 -6.11 -22.73
CA GLY A 142 -6.91 -6.55 -23.98
C GLY A 142 -5.44 -6.18 -24.11
N PHE A 143 -4.69 -7.02 -24.84
CA PHE A 143 -3.37 -6.60 -25.26
C PHE A 143 -3.43 -5.37 -26.16
N SER A 144 -2.35 -4.58 -26.16
CA SER A 144 -2.23 -3.31 -26.88
C SER A 144 -3.35 -2.31 -26.59
N ASP A 145 -3.90 -2.31 -25.37
CA ASP A 145 -4.78 -1.24 -24.95
C ASP A 145 -3.98 0.04 -24.70
N THR A 146 -3.55 0.70 -25.79
CA THR A 146 -2.65 1.86 -25.81
C THR A 146 -3.40 3.18 -25.67
N ARG A 147 -4.61 3.18 -25.07
CA ARG A 147 -5.42 4.40 -24.88
C ARG A 147 -4.63 5.51 -24.20
N ASN A 148 -3.84 5.14 -23.20
CA ASN A 148 -2.89 5.98 -22.49
C ASN A 148 -1.86 5.05 -21.80
N THR A 149 -0.59 5.43 -21.79
CA THR A 149 0.49 4.81 -21.01
C THR A 149 0.09 4.52 -19.55
N SER A 150 -0.69 5.41 -18.92
CA SER A 150 -1.21 5.20 -17.56
C SER A 150 -2.16 4.00 -17.45
N ILE A 151 -3.01 3.77 -18.46
CA ILE A 151 -3.94 2.64 -18.51
C ILE A 151 -3.19 1.35 -18.82
N GLU A 152 -2.24 1.39 -19.75
CA GLU A 152 -1.37 0.25 -20.04
C GLU A 152 -0.63 -0.23 -18.78
N LEU A 153 -0.02 0.72 -18.06
CA LEU A 153 0.66 0.45 -16.80
C LEU A 153 -0.31 -0.17 -15.78
N ALA A 154 -1.48 0.43 -15.57
CA ALA A 154 -2.47 -0.09 -14.64
C ALA A 154 -2.96 -1.51 -15.01
N ASN A 155 -3.20 -1.76 -16.31
CA ASN A 155 -3.59 -3.08 -16.80
C ASN A 155 -2.51 -4.12 -16.45
N ALA A 156 -1.24 -3.82 -16.70
CA ALA A 156 -0.14 -4.72 -16.38
C ALA A 156 -0.05 -5.00 -14.86
N VAL A 157 -0.23 -3.98 -14.01
CA VAL A 157 -0.31 -4.12 -12.55
C VAL A 157 -1.39 -5.10 -12.14
N LEU A 158 -2.60 -4.88 -12.62
CA LEU A 158 -3.77 -5.62 -12.16
C LEU A 158 -3.78 -7.04 -12.72
N MET A 159 -3.34 -7.23 -13.97
CA MET A 159 -3.17 -8.56 -14.56
C MET A 159 -2.17 -9.40 -13.77
N LYS A 160 -1.01 -8.82 -13.40
CA LYS A 160 -0.04 -9.53 -12.56
C LYS A 160 -0.62 -9.86 -11.20
N LYS A 161 -1.30 -8.91 -10.56
CA LYS A 161 -1.93 -9.11 -9.25
C LYS A 161 -2.92 -10.27 -9.26
N VAL A 162 -3.74 -10.39 -10.31
CA VAL A 162 -4.66 -11.52 -10.51
C VAL A 162 -3.90 -12.82 -10.74
N ALA A 163 -2.86 -12.81 -11.59
CA ALA A 163 -2.07 -13.99 -11.88
C ALA A 163 -1.30 -14.52 -10.66
N ASP A 164 -0.78 -13.63 -9.82
CA ASP A 164 -0.05 -13.96 -8.58
C ASP A 164 -0.96 -14.44 -7.45
N HIS A 165 -2.23 -14.05 -7.47
CA HIS A 165 -3.24 -14.57 -6.54
C HIS A 165 -3.59 -16.04 -6.82
N ALA A 166 -3.39 -16.50 -8.06
CA ALA A 166 -3.72 -17.86 -8.47
C ALA A 166 -2.74 -18.89 -7.89
N GLN A 167 -3.29 -20.00 -7.37
CA GLN A 167 -2.54 -21.20 -7.03
C GLN A 167 -2.44 -22.14 -8.25
N LYS A 168 -3.50 -22.21 -9.05
CA LYS A 168 -3.51 -22.95 -10.32
C LYS A 168 -4.28 -22.16 -11.38
N VAL A 169 -3.84 -22.31 -12.62
CA VAL A 169 -4.43 -21.60 -13.76
C VAL A 169 -4.79 -22.54 -14.91
N LYS A 170 -5.87 -22.19 -15.61
CA LYS A 170 -6.11 -22.53 -17.01
C LYS A 170 -5.96 -21.24 -17.84
N LEU A 171 -5.41 -21.35 -19.04
CA LEU A 171 -5.17 -20.23 -19.94
C LEU A 171 -6.04 -20.38 -21.18
N LEU A 172 -7.01 -19.47 -21.32
CA LEU A 172 -7.93 -19.44 -22.44
C LEU A 172 -7.57 -18.28 -23.35
N PHE A 173 -6.95 -18.58 -24.49
CA PHE A 173 -6.56 -17.58 -25.47
C PHE A 173 -7.69 -17.33 -26.48
N ILE A 174 -7.98 -16.06 -26.73
CA ILE A 174 -9.05 -15.60 -27.60
C ILE A 174 -8.45 -14.78 -28.74
N VAL A 175 -8.71 -15.19 -29.98
CA VAL A 175 -8.17 -14.55 -31.19
C VAL A 175 -9.30 -14.38 -32.22
N ASN A 176 -9.30 -13.27 -32.98
CA ASN A 176 -10.22 -13.11 -34.10
C ASN A 176 -9.90 -14.15 -35.18
N TYR A 177 -10.91 -14.79 -35.75
CA TYR A 177 -10.72 -15.80 -36.79
C TYR A 177 -10.04 -15.24 -38.05
N SER A 178 -10.24 -13.96 -38.38
CA SER A 178 -9.53 -13.30 -39.48
C SER A 178 -8.00 -13.36 -39.31
N SER A 179 -7.50 -13.25 -38.08
CA SER A 179 -6.07 -13.34 -37.77
C SER A 179 -5.51 -14.78 -37.86
N LEU A 180 -6.37 -15.78 -38.13
CA LEU A 180 -6.03 -17.21 -38.21
C LEU A 180 -6.30 -17.78 -39.62
N ARG A 181 -6.31 -16.94 -40.66
CA ARG A 181 -6.57 -17.35 -42.04
C ARG A 181 -5.44 -16.95 -42.97
N THR A 182 -5.20 -17.79 -43.97
CA THR A 182 -4.31 -17.49 -45.10
C THR A 182 -4.85 -16.32 -45.92
N GLY A 183 -3.98 -15.39 -46.32
CA GLY A 183 -4.33 -14.20 -47.11
C GLY A 183 -4.61 -12.94 -46.29
N GLU A 184 -4.70 -13.06 -44.96
CA GLU A 184 -4.81 -11.93 -44.03
C GLU A 184 -3.43 -11.55 -43.48
N THR A 185 -3.27 -10.29 -43.06
CA THR A 185 -1.99 -9.79 -42.56
C THR A 185 -1.55 -10.54 -41.30
N ARG A 186 -0.37 -11.16 -41.34
CA ARG A 186 0.22 -11.93 -40.22
C ARG A 186 0.58 -11.08 -38.99
N THR A 187 0.49 -9.75 -39.09
CA THR A 187 0.83 -8.80 -38.02
C THR A 187 0.03 -9.04 -36.76
N ASP A 188 -1.26 -9.37 -36.88
CA ASP A 188 -2.14 -9.54 -35.72
C ASP A 188 -1.80 -10.79 -34.93
N LEU A 189 -1.57 -11.91 -35.62
CA LEU A 189 -1.12 -13.16 -34.99
C LEU A 189 0.26 -12.97 -34.38
N LYS A 190 1.18 -12.32 -35.10
CA LYS A 190 2.53 -12.03 -34.61
C LYS A 190 2.49 -11.26 -33.29
N ALA A 191 1.78 -10.13 -33.26
CA ALA A 191 1.62 -9.31 -32.05
C ALA A 191 0.98 -10.12 -30.92
N PHE A 192 -0.05 -10.93 -31.23
CA PHE A 192 -0.70 -11.79 -30.25
C PHE A 192 0.26 -12.82 -29.64
N ILE A 193 1.08 -13.51 -30.45
CA ILE A 193 2.06 -14.50 -29.97
C ILE A 193 3.15 -13.81 -29.13
N GLU A 194 3.69 -12.68 -29.61
CA GLU A 194 4.69 -11.88 -28.89
C GLU A 194 4.18 -11.51 -27.49
N GLN A 195 2.97 -10.96 -27.40
CA GLN A 195 2.38 -10.55 -26.13
C GLN A 195 2.02 -11.73 -25.24
N SER A 196 1.61 -12.85 -25.83
CA SER A 196 1.34 -14.08 -25.09
C SER A 196 2.60 -14.67 -24.45
N VAL A 197 3.74 -14.63 -25.16
CA VAL A 197 5.05 -15.09 -24.67
C VAL A 197 5.61 -14.16 -23.60
N GLU A 198 5.38 -12.85 -23.72
CA GLU A 198 5.75 -11.88 -22.67
C GLU A 198 4.90 -12.07 -21.41
N LEU A 199 3.59 -12.36 -21.55
CA LEU A 199 2.70 -12.60 -20.43
C LEU A 199 2.95 -13.96 -19.77
N VAL A 200 3.17 -15.03 -20.54
CA VAL A 200 3.36 -16.39 -20.03
C VAL A 200 4.79 -16.82 -20.30
N LYS A 201 5.68 -16.65 -19.32
CA LYS A 201 7.15 -16.79 -19.52
C LYS A 201 7.58 -18.20 -19.90
N ASN A 202 6.81 -19.22 -19.49
CA ASN A 202 7.07 -20.63 -19.81
C ASN A 202 5.77 -21.34 -20.24
N PRO A 203 5.30 -21.15 -21.48
CA PRO A 203 4.08 -21.80 -21.97
C PRO A 203 4.15 -23.33 -21.92
N GLY A 204 5.36 -23.90 -22.07
CA GLY A 204 5.59 -25.34 -21.97
C GLY A 204 5.18 -25.95 -20.62
N LYS A 205 5.35 -25.21 -19.51
CA LYS A 205 4.83 -25.60 -18.19
C LYS A 205 3.31 -25.75 -18.20
N PHE A 206 2.63 -24.84 -18.90
CA PHE A 206 1.17 -24.79 -18.99
C PHE A 206 0.62 -25.57 -20.17
N LYS A 207 1.41 -26.40 -20.86
CA LYS A 207 1.00 -27.09 -22.08
C LYS A 207 -0.33 -27.85 -21.94
N ASN A 208 -0.64 -28.39 -20.76
CA ASN A 208 -1.89 -29.11 -20.51
C ASN A 208 -3.04 -28.23 -20.01
N GLY A 209 -2.79 -26.96 -19.74
CA GLY A 209 -3.75 -25.97 -19.25
C GLY A 209 -4.09 -24.87 -20.26
N ILE A 210 -3.64 -24.98 -21.51
CA ILE A 210 -3.81 -23.95 -22.56
C ILE A 210 -4.86 -24.39 -23.58
N ALA A 211 -5.77 -23.48 -23.95
CA ALA A 211 -6.70 -23.63 -25.07
C ALA A 211 -6.78 -22.36 -25.92
N LEU A 212 -7.22 -22.51 -27.18
CA LEU A 212 -7.43 -21.41 -28.13
C LEU A 212 -8.89 -21.39 -28.59
N VAL A 213 -9.49 -20.19 -28.62
CA VAL A 213 -10.82 -19.93 -29.18
C VAL A 213 -10.71 -18.90 -30.30
N ALA A 214 -11.09 -19.29 -31.51
CA ALA A 214 -11.25 -18.37 -32.63
C ALA A 214 -12.66 -17.75 -32.62
N THR A 215 -12.77 -16.43 -32.51
CA THR A 215 -14.04 -15.72 -32.47
C THR A 215 -14.40 -15.12 -33.83
N LYS A 216 -15.65 -14.67 -33.99
CA LYS A 216 -16.15 -14.04 -35.23
C LYS A 216 -15.97 -14.95 -36.45
N VAL A 217 -16.22 -16.25 -36.26
CA VAL A 217 -16.19 -17.19 -37.38
C VAL A 217 -17.44 -16.98 -38.24
N GLU A 218 -17.22 -16.61 -39.50
CA GLU A 218 -18.28 -16.42 -40.49
C GLU A 218 -18.60 -17.70 -41.26
N GLY A 219 -19.85 -17.81 -41.71
CA GLY A 219 -20.29 -18.81 -42.69
C GLY A 219 -20.69 -20.18 -42.14
N ALA A 220 -21.25 -21.01 -43.03
CA ALA A 220 -21.81 -22.31 -42.73
C ALA A 220 -20.78 -23.46 -42.74
N LYS A 221 -19.48 -23.16 -42.63
CA LYS A 221 -18.43 -24.19 -42.66
C LYS A 221 -18.64 -25.21 -41.53
N ARG A 222 -18.37 -26.49 -41.86
CA ARG A 222 -18.35 -27.59 -40.88
C ARG A 222 -17.25 -27.35 -39.84
N ARG A 223 -17.48 -27.81 -38.62
CA ARG A 223 -16.61 -27.61 -37.46
C ARG A 223 -15.19 -28.11 -37.74
N GLU A 224 -15.08 -29.30 -38.30
CA GLU A 224 -13.82 -29.98 -38.59
C GLU A 224 -12.99 -29.17 -39.59
N SER A 225 -13.65 -28.58 -40.60
CA SER A 225 -12.98 -27.74 -41.60
C SER A 225 -12.44 -26.44 -40.99
N ILE A 226 -13.17 -25.82 -40.05
CA ILE A 226 -12.71 -24.59 -39.37
C ILE A 226 -11.49 -24.92 -38.51
N ILE A 227 -11.58 -25.96 -37.68
CA ILE A 227 -10.49 -26.37 -36.77
C ILE A 227 -9.25 -26.78 -37.57
N GLN A 228 -9.41 -27.56 -38.64
CA GLN A 228 -8.29 -27.97 -39.50
C GLN A 228 -7.64 -26.77 -40.19
N GLY A 229 -8.45 -25.77 -40.62
CA GLY A 229 -7.93 -24.53 -41.20
C GLY A 229 -7.08 -23.74 -40.22
N ILE A 230 -7.57 -23.56 -38.99
CA ILE A 230 -6.81 -22.91 -37.91
C ILE A 230 -5.52 -23.67 -37.63
N ALA A 231 -5.59 -24.99 -37.50
CA ALA A 231 -4.42 -25.82 -37.19
C ALA A 231 -3.37 -25.78 -38.30
N SER A 232 -3.78 -25.79 -39.57
CA SER A 232 -2.87 -25.61 -40.71
C SER A 232 -2.15 -24.26 -40.62
N TYR A 233 -2.91 -23.17 -40.41
CA TYR A 233 -2.33 -21.84 -40.30
C TYR A 233 -1.34 -21.69 -39.14
N LEU A 234 -1.68 -22.27 -37.97
CA LEU A 234 -0.77 -22.29 -36.83
C LEU A 234 0.49 -23.12 -37.09
N THR A 235 0.38 -24.20 -37.86
CA THR A 235 1.53 -25.02 -38.26
C THR A 235 2.49 -24.21 -39.15
N ASP A 236 1.95 -23.43 -40.08
CA ASP A 236 2.75 -22.53 -40.92
C ASP A 236 3.40 -21.42 -40.06
N ALA A 237 2.61 -20.77 -39.19
CA ALA A 237 3.11 -19.74 -38.29
C ALA A 237 4.21 -20.25 -37.35
N ARG A 238 4.17 -21.53 -36.96
CA ARG A 238 5.21 -22.19 -36.16
C ARG A 238 6.54 -22.24 -36.89
N ALA A 239 6.54 -22.52 -38.20
CA ALA A 239 7.74 -22.53 -39.02
C ALA A 239 8.36 -21.13 -39.13
N ASP A 240 7.52 -20.10 -39.14
CA ASP A 240 7.91 -18.70 -39.33
C ASP A 240 8.30 -17.98 -38.01
N LEU A 241 8.30 -18.68 -36.87
CA LEU A 241 8.62 -18.08 -35.56
C LEU A 241 10.03 -17.45 -35.49
N GLU A 242 10.95 -17.87 -36.36
CA GLU A 242 12.30 -17.29 -36.43
C GLU A 242 12.29 -15.83 -36.92
N GLU A 243 11.30 -15.46 -37.72
CA GLU A 243 11.07 -14.08 -38.19
C GLU A 243 10.40 -13.20 -37.13
N ILE A 244 9.76 -13.83 -36.14
CA ILE A 244 9.09 -13.14 -35.03
C ILE A 244 10.09 -12.91 -33.89
N PHE A 245 10.86 -13.94 -33.53
CA PHE A 245 11.73 -13.92 -32.37
C PHE A 245 13.20 -14.12 -32.74
N HIS A 246 13.98 -13.06 -32.56
CA HIS A 246 15.45 -13.13 -32.55
C HIS A 246 16.00 -13.78 -31.27
N ASP A 247 15.27 -13.66 -30.15
CA ASP A 247 15.62 -14.30 -28.88
C ASP A 247 15.21 -15.79 -28.89
N SER A 248 16.17 -16.68 -28.64
CA SER A 248 15.95 -18.13 -28.69
C SER A 248 15.01 -18.64 -27.60
N LYS A 249 14.98 -18.01 -26.41
CA LYS A 249 14.06 -18.36 -25.32
C LYS A 249 12.63 -17.97 -25.70
N LYS A 250 12.44 -16.76 -26.23
CA LYS A 250 11.11 -16.32 -26.71
C LYS A 250 10.62 -17.15 -27.88
N ARG A 251 11.51 -17.51 -28.82
CA ARG A 251 11.20 -18.44 -29.91
C ARG A 251 10.70 -19.78 -29.38
N LYS A 252 11.41 -20.36 -28.40
CA LYS A 252 11.02 -21.62 -27.77
C LYS A 252 9.68 -21.51 -27.05
N ALA A 253 9.45 -20.43 -26.32
CA ALA A 253 8.17 -20.16 -25.67
C ALA A 253 7.02 -20.03 -26.70
N GLY A 254 7.25 -19.34 -27.82
CA GLY A 254 6.29 -19.26 -28.92
C GLY A 254 5.98 -20.62 -29.54
N GLN A 255 6.99 -21.46 -29.74
CA GLN A 255 6.82 -22.84 -30.20
C GLN A 255 5.98 -23.66 -29.22
N ASP A 256 6.30 -23.59 -27.92
CA ASP A 256 5.57 -24.33 -26.88
C ASP A 256 4.11 -23.88 -26.78
N LEU A 257 3.84 -22.59 -27.00
CA LEU A 257 2.48 -22.04 -27.04
C LEU A 257 1.69 -22.60 -28.22
N ILE A 258 2.26 -22.56 -29.43
CA ILE A 258 1.61 -23.12 -30.63
C ILE A 258 1.42 -24.64 -30.48
N ASP A 259 2.42 -25.35 -29.98
CA ASP A 259 2.36 -26.79 -29.75
C ASP A 259 1.25 -27.16 -28.74
N ALA A 260 1.04 -26.33 -27.72
CA ALA A 260 -0.05 -26.50 -26.79
C ALA A 260 -1.43 -26.37 -27.47
N PHE A 261 -1.60 -25.42 -28.40
CA PHE A 261 -2.82 -25.29 -29.21
C PHE A 261 -3.02 -26.47 -30.16
N LEU A 262 -1.95 -26.94 -30.80
CA LEU A 262 -1.96 -28.02 -31.79
C LEU A 262 -2.01 -29.42 -31.17
N SER A 263 -2.18 -29.54 -29.85
CA SER A 263 -2.33 -30.84 -29.20
C SER A 263 -3.52 -31.62 -29.77
N LYS A 264 -3.29 -32.91 -30.00
CA LYS A 264 -4.30 -33.85 -30.48
C LYS A 264 -4.72 -34.81 -29.39
N ASP A 265 -5.96 -35.29 -29.45
CA ASP A 265 -6.42 -36.42 -28.65
C ASP A 265 -5.96 -37.76 -29.23
N GLY A 266 -6.31 -38.87 -28.58
CA GLY A 266 -5.99 -40.22 -29.06
C GLY A 266 -6.62 -40.58 -30.42
N SER A 267 -7.60 -39.81 -30.87
CA SER A 267 -8.25 -39.96 -32.18
C SER A 267 -7.64 -39.05 -33.26
N GLY A 268 -6.58 -38.29 -32.92
CA GLY A 268 -5.92 -37.37 -33.83
C GLY A 268 -6.63 -36.03 -34.04
N ASN A 269 -7.68 -35.73 -33.27
CA ASN A 269 -8.41 -34.46 -33.37
C ASN A 269 -7.77 -33.38 -32.50
N TYR A 270 -7.73 -32.14 -33.01
CA TYR A 270 -7.30 -30.98 -32.23
C TYR A 270 -8.35 -30.65 -31.16
N ASN A 271 -8.10 -31.10 -29.93
CA ASN A 271 -9.07 -31.04 -28.84
C ASN A 271 -8.97 -29.77 -27.99
N ARG A 272 -7.98 -28.91 -28.25
CA ARG A 272 -7.75 -27.64 -27.53
C ARG A 272 -8.04 -26.38 -28.36
N ILE A 273 -8.51 -26.57 -29.59
CA ILE A 273 -8.97 -25.50 -30.47
C ILE A 273 -10.50 -25.53 -30.48
N SER A 274 -11.11 -24.40 -30.17
CA SER A 274 -12.54 -24.17 -30.31
C SER A 274 -12.79 -22.90 -31.12
N PHE A 275 -14.05 -22.63 -31.42
CA PHE A 275 -14.45 -21.40 -32.08
C PHE A 275 -15.82 -20.92 -31.63
N PHE A 276 -16.09 -19.66 -31.94
CA PHE A 276 -17.37 -19.03 -31.71
C PHE A 276 -17.85 -18.35 -33.00
N LYS A 277 -18.93 -18.88 -33.57
CA LYS A 277 -19.54 -18.36 -34.80
C LYS A 277 -20.27 -17.06 -34.52
N GLN A 278 -20.22 -16.16 -35.49
CA GLN A 278 -21.09 -15.00 -35.49
C GLN A 278 -22.55 -15.47 -35.68
N PRO A 279 -23.50 -14.97 -34.88
CA PRO A 279 -24.91 -15.28 -35.07
C PRO A 279 -25.38 -14.82 -36.46
N ILE A 280 -26.18 -15.65 -37.13
CA ILE A 280 -26.75 -15.37 -38.45
C ILE A 280 -28.17 -14.79 -38.40
N ARG A 281 -28.74 -14.68 -37.19
CA ARG A 281 -30.07 -14.13 -36.91
C ARG A 281 -30.07 -13.41 -35.57
N THR A 282 -31.02 -12.50 -35.39
CA THR A 282 -31.23 -11.74 -34.15
C THR A 282 -32.07 -12.51 -33.13
N GLY A 283 -31.92 -12.18 -31.85
CA GLY A 283 -32.63 -12.77 -30.73
C GLY A 283 -31.69 -13.30 -29.64
N PRO A 284 -32.25 -13.83 -28.54
CA PRO A 284 -31.49 -14.40 -27.44
C PRO A 284 -30.61 -15.56 -27.90
N LEU A 285 -29.31 -15.56 -27.57
CA LEU A 285 -28.38 -16.58 -28.05
C LEU A 285 -28.72 -17.98 -27.54
N ASN A 286 -29.35 -18.08 -26.36
CA ASN A 286 -29.80 -19.33 -25.78
C ASN A 286 -30.93 -20.03 -26.55
N GLN A 287 -31.56 -19.34 -27.50
CA GLN A 287 -32.58 -19.90 -28.37
C GLN A 287 -31.98 -20.51 -29.65
N PHE A 288 -30.69 -20.30 -29.95
CA PHE A 288 -30.05 -20.79 -31.17
C PHE A 288 -29.41 -22.17 -30.93
N PRO A 289 -29.94 -23.27 -31.50
CA PRO A 289 -29.39 -24.62 -31.30
C PRO A 289 -27.91 -24.75 -31.67
N GLU A 290 -27.50 -24.10 -32.77
CA GLU A 290 -26.14 -24.07 -33.27
C GLU A 290 -25.14 -23.40 -32.32
N ILE A 291 -25.59 -22.38 -31.58
CA ILE A 291 -24.79 -21.67 -30.58
C ILE A 291 -24.74 -22.47 -29.27
N ARG A 292 -25.85 -23.12 -28.87
CA ARG A 292 -25.87 -24.04 -27.72
C ARG A 292 -24.90 -25.22 -27.86
N SER A 293 -24.88 -25.82 -29.06
CA SER A 293 -23.92 -26.89 -29.37
C SER A 293 -22.47 -26.39 -29.27
N GLN A 294 -22.18 -25.18 -29.77
CA GLN A 294 -20.86 -24.55 -29.62
C GLN A 294 -20.49 -24.28 -28.17
N ARG A 295 -21.44 -23.81 -27.35
CA ARG A 295 -21.22 -23.60 -25.91
C ARG A 295 -20.80 -24.88 -25.23
N THR A 296 -21.55 -25.95 -25.48
CA THR A 296 -21.30 -27.29 -24.91
C THR A 296 -19.91 -27.78 -25.31
N HIS A 297 -19.54 -27.61 -26.58
CA HIS A 297 -18.22 -27.99 -27.04
C HIS A 297 -17.12 -27.15 -26.36
N MET A 298 -17.28 -25.82 -26.28
CA MET A 298 -16.29 -24.94 -25.65
C MET A 298 -16.13 -25.23 -24.16
N ALA A 299 -17.24 -25.49 -23.45
CA ALA A 299 -17.22 -25.94 -22.06
C ALA A 299 -16.45 -27.27 -21.93
N SER A 300 -16.70 -28.24 -22.81
CA SER A 300 -15.94 -29.50 -22.83
C SER A 300 -14.43 -29.30 -23.08
N VAL A 301 -14.03 -28.34 -23.93
CA VAL A 301 -12.60 -28.00 -24.09
C VAL A 301 -12.00 -27.52 -22.77
N LEU A 302 -12.71 -26.64 -22.06
CA LEU A 302 -12.24 -26.09 -20.79
C LEU A 302 -12.27 -27.10 -19.64
N GLU A 303 -13.29 -27.93 -19.56
CA GLU A 303 -13.53 -28.85 -18.45
C GLU A 303 -12.76 -30.17 -18.62
N SER A 304 -12.77 -30.75 -19.82
CA SER A 304 -12.25 -32.10 -20.09
C SER A 304 -10.88 -32.10 -20.77
N ASN A 305 -10.59 -31.12 -21.63
CA ASN A 305 -9.41 -31.20 -22.51
C ASN A 305 -8.19 -30.41 -21.99
N ILE A 306 -8.40 -29.54 -21.02
CA ILE A 306 -7.34 -28.81 -20.32
C ILE A 306 -7.47 -28.91 -18.80
N GLN A 307 -6.35 -28.79 -18.12
CA GLN A 307 -6.22 -29.01 -16.68
C GLN A 307 -5.72 -27.75 -15.97
N TYR A 308 -6.07 -27.62 -14.69
CA TYR A 308 -5.48 -26.61 -13.83
C TYR A 308 -4.01 -26.93 -13.57
N VAL A 309 -3.11 -25.99 -13.88
CA VAL A 309 -1.67 -26.14 -13.70
C VAL A 309 -1.21 -25.20 -12.59
N ALA A 310 -0.38 -25.70 -11.67
CA ALA A 310 0.14 -24.90 -10.57
C ALA A 310 0.92 -23.67 -11.07
N SER A 311 0.56 -22.50 -10.54
CA SER A 311 1.21 -21.22 -10.82
C SER A 311 2.13 -20.80 -9.69
N SER A 312 3.10 -19.98 -10.04
CA SER A 312 4.06 -19.33 -9.16
C SER A 312 4.20 -17.87 -9.60
N PRO A 313 4.61 -16.96 -8.70
CA PRO A 313 4.70 -15.53 -9.02
C PRO A 313 5.61 -15.19 -10.21
N ASN A 314 6.53 -16.08 -10.59
CA ASN A 314 7.46 -15.85 -11.69
C ASN A 314 7.01 -16.44 -13.03
N ASP A 315 5.88 -17.16 -13.07
CA ASP A 315 5.39 -17.75 -14.33
C ASP A 315 4.81 -16.73 -15.30
N PHE A 316 4.32 -15.60 -14.76
CA PHE A 316 3.68 -14.55 -15.53
C PHE A 316 4.57 -13.32 -15.60
N GLY A 317 4.66 -12.73 -16.79
CA GLY A 317 5.40 -11.50 -17.07
C GLY A 317 4.48 -10.29 -17.23
N LEU A 318 5.09 -9.20 -17.69
CA LEU A 318 4.45 -7.90 -17.82
C LEU A 318 4.56 -7.43 -19.26
N THR A 319 3.42 -7.27 -19.90
CA THR A 319 3.32 -6.70 -21.25
C THR A 319 3.25 -5.18 -21.14
N VAL A 320 4.41 -4.54 -20.98
CA VAL A 320 4.53 -3.07 -20.85
C VAL A 320 5.46 -2.47 -21.91
N SER A 321 5.01 -1.40 -22.55
CA SER A 321 5.79 -0.60 -23.48
C SER A 321 6.96 0.12 -22.78
N PRO A 322 8.01 0.52 -23.51
CA PRO A 322 9.08 1.36 -22.95
C PRO A 322 8.56 2.67 -22.32
N ALA A 323 7.52 3.26 -22.89
CA ALA A 323 6.87 4.45 -22.32
C ALA A 323 6.22 4.14 -20.96
N ALA A 324 5.52 3.01 -20.83
CA ALA A 324 4.94 2.58 -19.56
C ALA A 324 5.99 2.29 -18.50
N LYS A 325 7.16 1.74 -18.88
CA LYS A 325 8.30 1.57 -17.97
C LYS A 325 8.84 2.89 -17.43
N LEU A 326 8.93 3.91 -18.29
CA LEU A 326 9.33 5.26 -17.87
C LEU A 326 8.32 5.88 -16.90
N VAL A 327 7.01 5.76 -17.20
CA VAL A 327 5.95 6.23 -16.29
C VAL A 327 5.99 5.48 -14.96
N ALA A 328 6.27 4.17 -14.98
CA ALA A 328 6.41 3.37 -13.77
C ALA A 328 7.58 3.85 -12.90
N ALA A 329 8.72 4.18 -13.51
CA ALA A 329 9.89 4.74 -12.83
C ALA A 329 9.56 6.07 -12.13
N LYS A 330 8.96 7.02 -12.86
CA LYS A 330 8.54 8.32 -12.33
C LYS A 330 7.47 8.19 -11.23
N LEU A 331 6.50 7.29 -11.41
CA LEU A 331 5.47 7.03 -10.40
C LEU A 331 6.07 6.52 -9.10
N ALA A 332 7.04 5.61 -9.18
CA ALA A 332 7.69 5.09 -7.99
C ALA A 332 8.52 6.15 -7.27
N GLU A 333 9.27 6.98 -7.98
CA GLU A 333 9.97 8.14 -7.41
C GLU A 333 8.99 9.03 -6.64
N ARG A 334 7.85 9.37 -7.25
CA ARG A 334 6.82 10.19 -6.62
C ARG A 334 6.16 9.54 -5.41
N ILE A 335 5.85 8.24 -5.47
CA ILE A 335 5.34 7.48 -4.31
C ILE A 335 6.37 7.52 -3.19
N ASN A 336 7.65 7.36 -3.53
CA ASN A 336 8.74 7.41 -2.57
C ASN A 336 8.91 8.79 -1.92
N GLU A 337 8.86 9.87 -2.69
CA GLU A 337 8.86 11.24 -2.16
C GLU A 337 7.69 11.46 -1.19
N ARG A 338 6.49 11.00 -1.56
CA ARG A 338 5.31 11.08 -0.68
C ARG A 338 5.49 10.27 0.60
N ILE A 339 6.10 9.08 0.54
CA ILE A 339 6.42 8.32 1.76
C ILE A 339 7.42 9.11 2.61
N THR A 340 8.48 9.62 2.01
CA THR A 340 9.51 10.42 2.69
C THR A 340 8.90 11.64 3.40
N MET A 341 8.01 12.37 2.72
CA MET A 341 7.25 13.48 3.32
C MET A 341 6.33 13.02 4.46
N THR A 342 5.61 11.90 4.29
CA THR A 342 4.80 11.32 5.38
C THR A 342 5.67 10.93 6.57
N MET A 343 6.86 10.38 6.35
CA MET A 343 7.82 10.01 7.39
C MET A 343 8.37 11.23 8.13
N ALA A 344 8.74 12.29 7.42
CA ALA A 344 9.14 13.55 8.03
C ALA A 344 8.01 14.17 8.87
N SER A 345 6.78 14.19 8.35
CA SER A 345 5.59 14.67 9.08
C SER A 345 5.32 13.83 10.34
N LEU A 346 5.42 12.49 10.22
CA LEU A 346 5.31 11.59 11.37
C LEU A 346 6.39 11.88 12.42
N GLY A 347 7.64 12.04 11.99
CA GLY A 347 8.75 12.44 12.84
C GLY A 347 8.47 13.73 13.60
N ASN A 348 7.96 14.76 12.91
CA ASN A 348 7.62 16.04 13.53
C ASN A 348 6.47 15.91 14.54
N ARG A 349 5.43 15.13 14.25
CA ARG A 349 4.34 14.88 15.22
C ARG A 349 4.80 14.08 16.42
N LEU A 350 5.70 13.12 16.23
CA LEU A 350 6.34 12.38 17.32
C LEU A 350 7.10 13.35 18.23
N ALA A 351 7.92 14.22 17.63
CA ALA A 351 8.64 15.28 18.35
C ALA A 351 7.68 16.18 19.13
N SER A 352 6.66 16.75 18.48
CA SER A 352 5.71 17.65 19.14
C SER A 352 4.89 16.98 20.25
N ASN A 353 4.47 15.73 20.08
CA ASN A 353 3.76 14.99 21.14
C ASN A 353 4.67 14.77 22.36
N LEU A 354 5.94 14.44 22.10
CA LEU A 354 6.92 14.32 23.16
C LEU A 354 7.18 15.68 23.83
N GLU A 355 7.39 16.76 23.08
CA GLU A 355 7.53 18.12 23.63
C GLU A 355 6.36 18.50 24.53
N GLU A 356 5.13 18.20 24.12
CA GLU A 356 3.94 18.47 24.90
C GLU A 356 3.90 17.64 26.19
N LYS A 357 4.28 16.37 26.12
CA LYS A 357 4.43 15.53 27.32
C LYS A 357 5.50 16.07 28.25
N ILE A 358 6.61 16.59 27.72
CA ILE A 358 7.64 17.24 28.53
C ILE A 358 7.11 18.53 29.14
N ARG A 359 6.43 19.37 28.36
CA ARG A 359 5.90 20.65 28.81
C ARG A 359 4.87 20.49 29.93
N THR A 360 4.03 19.46 29.84
CA THR A 360 2.96 19.17 30.81
C THR A 360 3.42 18.29 31.97
N SER A 361 4.60 17.66 31.87
CA SER A 361 5.15 16.83 32.93
C SER A 361 5.50 17.66 34.17
N THR A 362 5.06 17.17 35.33
CA THR A 362 5.38 17.75 36.64
C THR A 362 6.71 17.23 37.18
N TRP A 363 7.20 17.81 38.27
CA TRP A 363 8.39 17.34 39.00
C TRP A 363 8.36 15.84 39.33
N SER A 364 7.20 15.29 39.66
CA SER A 364 7.04 13.85 39.93
C SER A 364 7.25 12.97 38.69
N SER A 365 7.26 13.54 37.50
CA SER A 365 7.43 12.84 36.22
C SER A 365 8.86 12.95 35.65
N VAL A 366 9.78 13.65 36.32
CA VAL A 366 11.17 13.83 35.87
C VAL A 366 11.88 12.49 35.65
N GLY A 367 11.57 11.47 36.46
CA GLY A 367 12.11 10.12 36.27
C GLY A 367 11.75 9.51 34.91
N VAL A 368 10.60 9.89 34.33
CA VAL A 368 10.18 9.49 32.97
C VAL A 368 10.94 10.30 31.91
N LEU A 369 11.03 11.62 32.08
CA LEU A 369 11.81 12.51 31.20
C LEU A 369 13.26 12.05 31.05
N MET A 370 13.83 11.56 32.14
CA MET A 370 15.23 11.16 32.19
C MET A 370 15.48 9.79 31.54
N LYS A 371 14.44 8.95 31.35
CA LYS A 371 14.54 7.70 30.58
C LYS A 371 14.33 7.90 29.08
N MET A 372 13.69 9.00 28.70
CA MET A 372 13.32 9.29 27.32
C MET A 372 14.49 9.31 26.33
N PRO A 373 15.69 9.83 26.64
CA PRO A 373 16.82 9.82 25.72
C PRO A 373 17.25 8.41 25.35
N LYS A 374 17.29 7.50 26.33
CA LYS A 374 17.62 6.10 26.09
C LYS A 374 16.55 5.40 25.26
N VAL A 375 15.28 5.73 25.50
CA VAL A 375 14.16 5.24 24.69
C VAL A 375 14.30 5.73 23.24
N LEU A 376 14.58 7.02 23.03
CA LEU A 376 14.80 7.60 21.70
C LEU A 376 16.02 7.01 20.99
N GLU A 377 17.14 6.84 21.69
CA GLU A 377 18.35 6.21 21.15
C GLU A 377 18.08 4.77 20.71
N ASN A 378 17.38 4.00 21.54
CA ASN A 378 16.99 2.63 21.20
C ASN A 378 16.03 2.61 19.99
N MET A 379 15.08 3.56 19.94
CA MET A 379 14.17 3.71 18.79
C MET A 379 14.93 4.04 17.51
N LEU A 380 15.84 5.01 17.54
CA LEU A 380 16.67 5.41 16.40
C LEU A 380 17.53 4.23 15.93
N THR A 381 18.16 3.51 16.85
CA THR A 381 18.98 2.33 16.55
C THR A 381 18.14 1.22 15.94
N THR A 382 16.92 1.02 16.43
CA THR A 382 16.01 0.01 15.86
C THR A 382 15.63 0.41 14.43
N LEU A 383 15.22 1.66 14.20
CA LEU A 383 14.83 2.16 12.88
C LEU A 383 15.99 2.16 11.86
N THR A 384 17.23 2.39 12.28
CA THR A 384 18.41 2.30 11.39
C THR A 384 18.77 0.86 11.04
N SER A 385 18.52 -0.08 11.96
CA SER A 385 18.85 -1.49 11.76
C SER A 385 17.81 -2.26 10.94
N THR A 386 16.60 -1.71 10.76
CA THR A 386 15.54 -2.40 10.00
C THR A 386 15.84 -2.41 8.51
N THR A 387 15.95 -3.62 7.95
CA THR A 387 16.16 -3.86 6.51
C THR A 387 14.87 -4.21 5.76
N THR A 388 13.78 -4.46 6.48
CA THR A 388 12.48 -4.83 5.91
C THR A 388 11.40 -3.84 6.31
N LEU A 389 10.45 -3.55 5.40
CA LEU A 389 9.41 -2.58 5.70
C LEU A 389 8.48 -3.07 6.80
N GLN A 390 8.23 -4.38 6.85
CA GLN A 390 7.43 -4.97 7.92
C GLN A 390 8.04 -4.67 9.29
N ALA A 391 9.34 -4.92 9.47
CA ALA A 391 10.02 -4.63 10.73
C ALA A 391 10.03 -3.12 11.03
N PHE A 392 10.24 -2.27 10.02
CA PHE A 392 10.18 -0.82 10.16
C PHE A 392 8.79 -0.34 10.59
N THR A 393 7.73 -0.83 9.95
CA THR A 393 6.34 -0.44 10.26
C THR A 393 5.90 -0.95 11.62
N GLU A 394 6.26 -2.18 12.01
CA GLU A 394 5.94 -2.70 13.35
C GLU A 394 6.69 -1.94 14.45
N THR A 395 7.93 -1.53 14.17
CA THR A 395 8.69 -0.64 15.08
C THR A 395 7.97 0.70 15.24
N LEU A 396 7.54 1.33 14.14
CA LEU A 396 6.78 2.58 14.18
C LEU A 396 5.44 2.42 14.90
N LYS A 397 4.69 1.34 14.67
CA LYS A 397 3.43 1.07 15.39
C LYS A 397 3.66 0.95 16.89
N THR A 398 4.72 0.24 17.28
CA THR A 398 5.12 0.09 18.68
C THR A 398 5.38 1.46 19.29
N ILE A 399 6.15 2.31 18.60
CA ILE A 399 6.45 3.68 19.03
C ILE A 399 5.16 4.51 19.19
N VAL A 400 4.34 4.54 18.16
CA VAL A 400 3.08 5.30 18.10
C VAL A 400 2.14 4.88 19.23
N SER A 401 2.07 3.57 19.53
CA SER A 401 1.28 3.02 20.63
C SER A 401 1.82 3.43 22.00
N HIS A 402 3.14 3.31 22.25
CA HIS A 402 3.75 3.75 23.51
C HIS A 402 3.57 5.24 23.76
N LEU A 403 3.55 6.04 22.69
CA LEU A 403 3.31 7.47 22.76
C LEU A 403 1.84 7.85 22.81
N GLN A 404 0.91 6.88 22.76
CA GLN A 404 -0.54 7.10 22.80
C GLN A 404 -0.99 8.11 21.73
N MET A 405 -0.39 8.03 20.54
CA MET A 405 -0.78 8.89 19.42
C MET A 405 -2.14 8.45 18.85
N GLY A 406 -2.90 9.40 18.31
CA GLY A 406 -4.26 9.15 17.81
C GLY A 406 -4.34 8.20 16.61
N GLN A 407 -5.54 7.64 16.39
CA GLN A 407 -5.86 6.63 15.36
C GLN A 407 -5.39 6.99 13.94
N SER A 408 -5.43 8.28 13.57
CA SER A 408 -4.95 8.77 12.26
C SER A 408 -3.50 8.36 11.95
N THR A 409 -2.64 8.24 12.97
CA THR A 409 -1.24 7.81 12.77
C THR A 409 -1.15 6.34 12.38
N THR A 410 -2.00 5.50 12.96
CA THR A 410 -2.07 4.06 12.64
C THR A 410 -2.56 3.82 11.22
N GLU A 411 -3.53 4.63 10.77
CA GLU A 411 -4.04 4.58 9.39
C GLU A 411 -2.97 4.97 8.37
N GLU A 412 -2.16 6.00 8.65
CA GLU A 412 -1.03 6.37 7.79
C GLU A 412 0.02 5.25 7.68
N LEU A 413 0.30 4.53 8.78
CA LEU A 413 1.20 3.38 8.76
C LEU A 413 0.64 2.20 7.93
N ALA A 414 -0.69 2.03 7.89
CA ALA A 414 -1.31 1.02 7.03
C ALA A 414 -1.13 1.36 5.53
N ILE A 415 -1.18 2.65 5.17
CA ILE A 415 -0.95 3.13 3.80
C ILE A 415 0.47 2.79 3.31
N LEU A 416 1.48 2.78 4.19
CA LEU A 416 2.86 2.43 3.82
C LEU A 416 2.99 1.01 3.29
N LYS A 417 2.35 0.06 3.96
CA LYS A 417 2.37 -1.35 3.54
C LYS A 417 1.74 -1.53 2.16
N GLN A 418 0.65 -0.80 1.88
CA GLN A 418 0.04 -0.80 0.55
C GLN A 418 1.02 -0.23 -0.48
N ARG A 419 1.63 0.93 -0.21
CA ARG A 419 2.57 1.60 -1.13
C ARG A 419 3.83 0.78 -1.41
N GLU A 420 4.32 -0.02 -0.46
CA GLU A 420 5.46 -0.93 -0.68
C GLU A 420 5.19 -1.96 -1.76
N THR A 421 4.00 -2.56 -1.72
CA THR A 421 3.60 -3.57 -2.70
C THR A 421 3.57 -2.93 -4.09
N THR A 422 3.00 -1.73 -4.19
CA THR A 422 3.03 -0.93 -5.42
C THR A 422 4.46 -0.60 -5.86
N LEU A 423 5.34 -0.15 -4.96
CA LEU A 423 6.73 0.20 -5.28
C LEU A 423 7.53 -0.99 -5.79
N LYS A 424 7.45 -2.15 -5.12
CA LYS A 424 8.11 -3.39 -5.58
C LYS A 424 7.66 -3.76 -6.98
N PHE A 425 6.37 -3.62 -7.24
CA PHE A 425 5.80 -3.92 -8.54
C PHE A 425 6.27 -2.93 -9.62
N LEU A 426 6.27 -1.62 -9.34
CA LEU A 426 6.83 -0.62 -10.24
C LEU A 426 8.33 -0.85 -10.51
N ALA A 427 9.06 -1.42 -9.54
CA ALA A 427 10.49 -1.73 -9.66
C ALA A 427 10.69 -2.82 -10.71
N GLU A 428 9.89 -3.88 -10.60
CA GLU A 428 9.88 -4.99 -11.55
C GLU A 428 9.55 -4.51 -12.97
N ILE A 429 8.54 -3.65 -13.13
CA ILE A 429 8.16 -3.09 -14.44
C ILE A 429 9.29 -2.26 -15.04
N SER A 430 9.81 -1.30 -14.27
CA SER A 430 10.80 -0.34 -14.74
C SER A 430 12.18 -0.98 -14.96
N GLY A 431 12.42 -2.17 -14.40
CA GLY A 431 13.74 -2.79 -14.36
C GLY A 431 14.73 -2.01 -13.49
N SER A 432 14.24 -1.05 -12.71
CA SER A 432 15.08 -0.26 -11.81
C SER A 432 15.13 -0.94 -10.44
N THR A 433 16.33 -0.99 -9.86
CA THR A 433 16.48 -1.23 -8.43
C THR A 433 16.10 0.06 -7.75
N PHE A 434 14.87 0.21 -7.26
CA PHE A 434 14.53 1.44 -6.54
C PHE A 434 15.44 1.57 -5.32
N PRO A 435 16.32 2.60 -5.30
CA PRO A 435 17.29 2.75 -4.22
C PRO A 435 16.66 3.39 -2.99
N ALA A 436 15.45 3.94 -3.12
CA ALA A 436 14.85 4.68 -2.04
C ALA A 436 14.37 3.73 -0.95
N SER A 437 15.16 3.80 0.11
CA SER A 437 15.36 2.72 1.04
C SER A 437 14.56 3.02 2.29
N ILE A 438 14.25 1.97 3.03
CA ILE A 438 13.88 2.10 4.44
C ILE A 438 14.90 2.99 5.18
N LEU A 439 16.16 3.05 4.72
CA LEU A 439 17.16 3.97 5.23
C LEU A 439 16.78 5.45 4.99
N ASP A 440 16.38 5.87 3.79
CA ASP A 440 15.98 7.26 3.50
C ASP A 440 14.72 7.67 4.30
N TRP A 441 13.77 6.74 4.41
CA TRP A 441 12.57 6.91 5.23
C TRP A 441 12.93 7.02 6.71
N SER A 442 13.85 6.19 7.18
CA SER A 442 14.35 6.24 8.55
C SER A 442 15.11 7.53 8.83
N GLN A 443 15.94 8.02 7.88
CA GLN A 443 16.70 9.27 8.02
C GLN A 443 15.77 10.47 8.20
N SER A 444 14.67 10.51 7.45
CA SER A 444 13.66 11.57 7.60
C SER A 444 13.07 11.62 9.01
N ILE A 445 12.77 10.46 9.60
CA ILE A 445 12.31 10.37 11.00
C ILE A 445 13.45 10.72 11.97
N GLN A 446 14.67 10.25 11.71
CA GLN A 446 15.82 10.51 12.58
C GLN A 446 16.11 12.00 12.69
N ILE A 447 16.02 12.76 11.60
CA ILE A 447 16.23 14.21 11.61
C ILE A 447 15.25 14.88 12.59
N SER A 448 13.96 14.53 12.51
CA SER A 448 12.94 15.06 13.42
C SER A 448 13.11 14.61 14.88
N ILE A 449 13.57 13.38 15.12
CA ILE A 449 13.81 12.89 16.48
C ILE A 449 15.09 13.51 17.07
N LYS A 450 16.14 13.72 16.27
CA LYS A 450 17.38 14.37 16.72
C LYS A 450 17.13 15.82 17.09
N SER A 451 16.37 16.56 16.28
CA SER A 451 16.00 17.94 16.62
C SER A 451 15.20 18.00 17.93
N PHE A 452 14.33 17.02 18.17
CA PHE A 452 13.66 16.86 19.45
C PHE A 452 14.63 16.56 20.61
N GLY A 453 15.58 15.64 20.41
CA GLY A 453 16.60 15.30 21.40
C GLY A 453 17.33 16.55 21.92
N VAL A 454 17.73 17.44 21.03
CA VAL A 454 18.33 18.75 21.37
C VAL A 454 17.39 19.62 22.22
N ALA A 455 16.10 19.67 21.88
CA ALA A 455 15.10 20.41 22.64
C ALA A 455 14.90 19.84 24.06
N VAL A 456 14.92 18.51 24.21
CA VAL A 456 14.87 17.84 25.52
C VAL A 456 16.11 18.17 26.34
N SER A 457 17.31 18.04 25.77
CA SER A 457 18.58 18.37 26.43
C SER A 457 18.53 19.78 27.01
N LYS A 458 18.08 20.74 26.19
CA LYS A 458 17.92 22.13 26.59
C LYS A 458 16.91 22.28 27.74
N LYS A 459 15.75 21.64 27.65
CA LYS A 459 14.71 21.73 28.69
C LYS A 459 15.16 21.11 30.01
N VAL A 460 15.90 20.00 29.97
CA VAL A 460 16.50 19.37 31.15
C VAL A 460 17.57 20.28 31.77
N ALA A 461 18.38 20.95 30.96
CA ALA A 461 19.35 21.94 31.44
C ALA A 461 18.66 23.16 32.08
N ASP A 462 17.60 23.69 31.46
CA ASP A 462 16.79 24.79 32.02
C ASP A 462 16.19 24.39 33.38
N PHE A 463 15.73 23.14 33.49
CA PHE A 463 15.19 22.59 34.73
C PHE A 463 16.24 22.46 35.83
N GLY A 464 17.44 21.97 35.50
CA GLY A 464 18.58 21.96 36.42
C GLY A 464 18.92 23.36 36.92
N THR A 465 18.92 24.34 36.03
CA THR A 465 19.20 25.75 36.38
C THR A 465 18.11 26.34 37.29
N ASP A 466 16.83 26.06 37.03
CA ASP A 466 15.72 26.50 37.89
C ASP A 466 15.80 25.87 39.29
N MET A 467 16.17 24.58 39.35
CA MET A 467 16.39 23.85 40.59
C MET A 467 17.52 24.47 41.41
N GLU A 468 18.67 24.74 40.80
CA GLU A 468 19.80 25.40 41.46
C GLU A 468 19.43 26.79 42.01
N ARG A 469 18.61 27.53 41.26
CA ARG A 469 18.07 28.84 41.68
C ARG A 469 17.17 28.71 42.91
N LYS A 470 16.22 27.76 42.90
CA LYS A 470 15.32 27.51 44.04
C LYS A 470 16.08 27.06 45.28
N ILE A 471 17.01 26.11 45.12
CA ILE A 471 17.90 25.65 46.20
C ILE A 471 18.66 26.82 46.80
N SER A 472 19.20 27.70 45.95
CA SER A 472 19.95 28.88 46.40
C SER A 472 19.06 29.88 47.13
N ALA A 473 17.83 30.13 46.66
CA ALA A 473 16.85 31.01 47.32
C ALA A 473 16.46 30.48 48.70
N ILE A 474 16.15 29.18 48.81
CA ILE A 474 15.89 28.50 50.09
C ILE A 474 17.10 28.63 51.01
N THR A 475 18.30 28.37 50.48
CA THR A 475 19.55 28.47 51.25
C THR A 475 19.73 29.87 51.83
N GLN A 476 19.43 30.91 51.04
CA GLN A 476 19.45 32.30 51.49
C GLN A 476 18.39 32.59 52.55
N GLN A 477 17.16 32.07 52.38
CA GLN A 477 16.06 32.24 53.35
C GLN A 477 16.39 31.57 54.70
N VAL A 478 16.86 30.33 54.68
CA VAL A 478 17.30 29.61 55.88
C VAL A 478 18.44 30.37 56.58
N SER A 479 19.39 30.89 55.82
CA SER A 479 20.49 31.70 56.35
C SER A 479 20.01 33.00 56.98
N SER A 480 19.08 33.70 56.33
CA SER A 480 18.49 34.94 56.85
C SER A 480 17.71 34.71 58.14
N ASN A 481 16.88 33.67 58.19
CA ASN A 481 16.11 33.28 59.38
C ASN A 481 17.03 32.89 60.55
N PHE A 482 18.11 32.16 60.24
CA PHE A 482 19.13 31.80 61.24
C PHE A 482 19.80 33.04 61.82
N LEU A 483 20.27 33.97 60.97
CA LEU A 483 20.92 35.21 61.41
C LEU A 483 20.00 36.07 62.29
N LYS A 484 18.71 36.18 61.95
CA LYS A 484 17.71 36.88 62.78
C LYS A 484 17.61 36.28 64.18
N LYS A 485 17.61 34.95 64.30
CA LYS A 485 17.52 34.23 65.59
C LYS A 485 18.84 34.24 66.36
N LEU A 486 19.97 34.21 65.66
CA LEU A 486 21.29 34.33 66.27
C LEU A 486 21.49 35.70 66.93
N ASN A 487 20.95 36.76 66.33
CA ASN A 487 21.04 38.10 66.89
C ASN A 487 20.36 38.25 68.26
N SER A 488 19.38 37.42 68.60
CA SER A 488 18.66 37.44 69.88
C SER A 488 19.30 36.59 71.00
N THR A 489 20.44 35.91 70.77
CA THR A 489 21.03 34.99 71.76
C THR A 489 22.57 35.03 71.84
N GLY A 490 23.12 34.96 73.07
CA GLY A 490 24.54 34.69 73.36
C GLY A 490 25.51 35.87 73.26
N THR A 491 26.76 35.61 73.67
CA THR A 491 27.89 36.57 73.57
C THR A 491 28.44 36.65 72.13
N ALA A 492 29.10 37.75 71.78
CA ALA A 492 29.62 37.97 70.41
C ALA A 492 30.53 36.83 69.90
N GLN A 493 31.35 36.26 70.78
CA GLN A 493 32.25 35.15 70.45
C GLN A 493 31.49 33.86 70.14
N GLN A 494 30.40 33.58 70.87
CA GLN A 494 29.54 32.43 70.61
C GLN A 494 28.77 32.60 69.30
N LYS A 495 28.30 33.81 68.99
CA LYS A 495 27.62 34.13 67.71
C LYS A 495 28.53 33.85 66.51
N GLN A 496 29.81 34.25 66.57
CA GLN A 496 30.76 34.03 65.49
C GLN A 496 31.03 32.54 65.24
N GLN A 497 31.28 31.76 66.29
CA GLN A 497 31.50 30.31 66.16
C GLN A 497 30.28 29.57 65.61
N ILE A 498 29.08 30.00 66.01
CA ILE A 498 27.81 29.42 65.54
C ILE A 498 27.59 29.77 64.06
N LEU A 499 27.89 31.00 63.65
CA LEU A 499 27.77 31.44 62.26
C LEU A 499 28.73 30.71 61.31
N GLU A 500 29.99 30.50 61.71
CA GLU A 500 30.97 29.76 60.92
C GLU A 500 30.55 28.29 60.72
N LYS A 501 30.10 27.63 61.79
CA LYS A 501 29.57 26.25 61.72
C LYS A 501 28.32 26.17 60.85
N PHE A 502 27.43 27.16 60.94
CA PHE A 502 26.23 27.23 60.13
C PHE A 502 26.57 27.43 58.65
N ASN A 503 27.43 28.39 58.30
CA ASN A 503 27.83 28.63 56.91
C ASN A 503 28.58 27.43 56.31
N ALA A 504 29.45 26.77 57.09
CA ALA A 504 30.10 25.54 56.68
C ALA A 504 29.07 24.40 56.48
N GLY A 505 28.10 24.27 57.39
CA GLY A 505 27.01 23.31 57.31
C GLY A 505 26.10 23.56 56.11
N VAL A 506 25.75 24.81 55.82
CA VAL A 506 24.93 25.22 54.67
C VAL A 506 25.69 25.02 53.36
N LYS A 507 26.96 25.39 53.28
CA LYS A 507 27.79 25.14 52.10
C LYS A 507 27.93 23.65 51.83
N ASN A 508 28.30 22.87 52.85
CA ASN A 508 28.39 21.42 52.75
C ASN A 508 27.04 20.80 52.41
N ALA A 509 25.94 21.31 52.97
CA ALA A 509 24.59 20.85 52.65
C ALA A 509 24.14 21.27 51.25
N LYS A 510 24.57 22.41 50.70
CA LYS A 510 24.31 22.80 49.29
C LYS A 510 25.11 21.94 48.34
N ASP A 511 26.41 21.79 48.57
CA ASP A 511 27.30 20.92 47.81
C ASP A 511 26.83 19.47 47.90
N ASN A 512 26.37 19.06 49.07
CA ASN A 512 25.73 17.78 49.26
C ASN A 512 24.36 17.75 48.62
N LEU A 513 23.46 18.73 48.66
CA LEU A 513 22.16 18.62 47.96
C LEU A 513 22.36 18.48 46.44
N LEU A 514 23.37 19.16 45.89
CA LEU A 514 23.84 18.99 44.51
C LEU A 514 24.46 17.58 44.27
N ARG A 515 24.92 16.90 45.33
CA ARG A 515 25.52 15.53 45.30
C ARG A 515 24.67 14.43 45.95
N ALA A 516 23.60 14.73 46.68
CA ALA A 516 22.99 13.91 47.73
C ALA A 516 21.53 13.70 47.37
N LYS A 517 21.36 12.65 46.59
CA LYS A 517 20.42 11.52 46.73
C LYS A 517 19.00 11.76 47.29
N THR A 518 18.73 12.57 48.32
CA THR A 518 17.36 12.91 48.80
C THR A 518 17.31 14.23 49.59
N VAL A 519 16.16 14.93 49.55
CA VAL A 519 15.86 16.06 50.46
C VAL A 519 15.95 15.62 51.92
N ASN A 520 15.50 14.41 52.23
CA ASN A 520 15.62 13.84 53.58
C ASN A 520 17.09 13.69 54.04
N GLY A 521 18.01 13.37 53.12
CA GLY A 521 19.45 13.35 53.38
C GLY A 521 20.01 14.74 53.71
N PHE A 522 19.59 15.75 52.96
CA PHE A 522 19.94 17.16 53.23
C PHE A 522 19.43 17.62 54.60
N ILE A 523 18.15 17.37 54.89
CA ILE A 523 17.54 17.71 56.19
C ILE A 523 18.31 17.05 57.33
N ARG A 524 18.70 15.78 57.18
CA ARG A 524 19.47 15.04 58.18
C ARG A 524 20.86 15.64 58.40
N GLN A 525 21.55 16.03 57.34
CA GLN A 525 22.89 16.63 57.46
C GLN A 525 22.87 18.04 58.04
N VAL A 526 21.90 18.88 57.66
CA VAL A 526 21.71 20.21 58.25
C VAL A 526 21.40 20.06 59.75
N LYS A 527 20.54 19.12 60.13
CA LYS A 527 20.27 18.80 61.54
C LYS A 527 21.53 18.36 62.28
N GLN A 528 22.35 17.49 61.68
CA GLN A 528 23.58 16.98 62.28
C GLN A 528 24.64 18.07 62.51
N HIS A 529 24.77 19.03 61.60
CA HIS A 529 25.80 20.08 61.69
C HIS A 529 25.36 21.27 62.52
N VAL A 530 24.07 21.59 62.56
CA VAL A 530 23.60 22.80 63.21
C VAL A 530 23.27 22.58 64.69
N GLY A 531 22.87 21.37 65.13
CA GLY A 531 22.79 20.92 66.54
C GLY A 531 21.94 21.73 67.53
N ILE A 532 21.54 22.96 67.17
CA ILE A 532 21.10 24.05 68.04
C ILE A 532 19.89 24.78 67.41
N LEU A 533 19.57 24.51 66.15
CA LEU A 533 18.40 25.10 65.52
C LEU A 533 17.11 24.48 66.06
N ASP A 534 16.20 25.36 66.45
CA ASP A 534 14.84 25.03 66.83
C ASP A 534 14.16 24.18 65.76
N LYS A 535 13.69 23.01 66.18
CA LYS A 535 13.07 21.99 65.33
C LYS A 535 11.92 22.59 64.53
N GLU A 536 11.21 23.57 65.08
CA GLU A 536 10.05 24.19 64.46
C GLU A 536 10.44 25.07 63.26
N VAL A 537 11.47 25.91 63.38
CA VAL A 537 11.94 26.80 62.28
C VAL A 537 12.46 25.99 61.09
N LEU A 538 13.25 24.94 61.36
CA LEU A 538 13.69 24.01 60.33
C LEU A 538 12.49 23.29 59.70
N THR A 539 11.52 22.83 60.50
CA THR A 539 10.37 22.09 59.99
C THR A 539 9.41 22.96 59.18
N THR A 540 9.23 24.24 59.51
CA THR A 540 8.39 25.16 58.74
C THR A 540 9.05 25.54 57.41
N SER A 541 10.31 26.01 57.42
CA SER A 541 11.02 26.38 56.18
C SER A 541 11.34 25.17 55.28
N LEU A 542 11.50 23.97 55.85
CA LEU A 542 11.63 22.73 55.07
C LEU A 542 10.28 22.12 54.70
N GLY A 543 9.22 22.38 55.48
CA GLY A 543 7.85 21.96 55.22
C GLY A 543 7.34 22.59 53.93
N GLU A 544 7.54 23.90 53.77
CA GLU A 544 7.30 24.67 52.54
C GLU A 544 8.01 24.03 51.32
N LEU A 545 9.23 23.54 51.53
CA LEU A 545 10.06 22.88 50.50
C LEU A 545 9.51 21.51 50.09
N THR A 546 9.03 20.71 51.04
CA THR A 546 8.37 19.42 50.75
C THR A 546 7.00 19.57 50.12
N THR A 547 6.26 20.65 50.41
CA THR A 547 4.97 20.93 49.76
C THR A 547 5.14 21.45 48.33
N ASP A 548 6.15 22.29 48.07
CA ASP A 548 6.40 22.84 46.73
C ASP A 548 7.18 21.88 45.82
N ILE A 549 7.99 20.99 46.41
CA ILE A 549 8.83 20.04 45.69
C ILE A 549 8.59 18.66 46.29
N ASN A 550 7.57 17.97 45.77
CA ASN A 550 7.27 16.59 46.13
C ASN A 550 8.38 15.66 45.61
N PHE A 551 9.49 15.58 46.34
CA PHE A 551 10.60 14.68 46.02
C PHE A 551 10.22 13.26 46.40
N ASP A 552 10.09 12.41 45.40
CA ASP A 552 10.35 10.99 45.58
C ASP A 552 11.85 10.81 45.91
N ASP A 553 12.17 9.97 46.89
CA ASP A 553 13.47 9.81 47.55
C ASP A 553 14.56 9.17 46.64
N THR A 554 14.45 9.29 45.32
CA THR A 554 15.34 8.61 44.36
C THR A 554 15.96 9.50 43.27
N LEU A 555 15.56 10.78 43.18
CA LEU A 555 15.75 11.60 41.97
C LEU A 555 17.09 12.39 41.82
N PRO A 556 17.72 12.97 42.87
CA PRO A 556 18.84 13.90 42.71
C PRO A 556 20.15 13.33 42.15
N PHE A 557 20.42 12.02 42.29
CA PHE A 557 21.77 11.48 42.03
C PHE A 557 22.15 11.33 40.54
N LYS A 558 21.23 11.64 39.62
CA LYS A 558 21.35 11.23 38.22
C LYS A 558 21.41 12.37 37.22
N ILE A 559 21.08 13.61 37.59
CA ILE A 559 21.02 14.74 36.64
C ILE A 559 22.42 15.11 36.08
N LEU A 560 23.45 15.18 36.93
CA LEU A 560 24.82 15.59 36.52
C LEU A 560 25.59 14.50 35.74
N ASN A 561 25.36 13.21 36.03
CA ASN A 561 25.99 12.12 35.27
C ASN A 561 25.27 11.80 33.95
N TRP A 562 24.08 12.37 33.69
CA TRP A 562 23.20 11.97 32.57
C TRP A 562 23.16 12.99 31.43
N MET A 563 23.93 14.09 31.52
CA MET A 563 24.19 14.97 30.37
C MET A 563 25.05 14.28 29.30
N GLY A 564 25.88 13.30 29.67
CA GLY A 564 26.75 12.59 28.71
C GLY A 564 26.00 11.84 27.58
N PRO A 565 24.89 11.11 27.83
CA PRO A 565 24.04 10.57 26.77
C PRO A 565 23.40 11.62 25.86
N PHE A 566 23.08 12.81 26.39
CA PHE A 566 22.48 13.91 25.62
C PHE A 566 23.50 14.64 24.73
N GLU A 567 24.79 14.61 25.08
CA GLU A 567 25.87 15.10 24.22
C GLU A 567 26.23 14.13 23.07
N LYS A 568 25.87 12.84 23.20
CA LYS A 568 26.08 11.82 22.16
C LYS A 568 24.97 11.76 21.11
N LEU A 569 23.80 12.28 21.43
CA LEU A 569 22.57 12.28 20.60
C LEU A 569 22.50 13.57 19.78
#